data_AF-A0A7Y1VJ93-F1
#
_entry.id   AF-A0A7Y1VJ93-F1
#
_cell.length_a   1.000
_cell.length_b   1.000
_cell.length_c   1.000
_cell.angle_alpha   90.00
_cell.angle_beta   90.00
_cell.angle_gamma   90.00
#
_symmetry.space_group_name_H-M   'P 1'
#
loop_
_entity.id
_entity.type
_entity.pdbx_description
1 polymer ?
#
loop_
_entity_poly.entity_id
_entity_poly.type
_entity_poly.pdbx_seq_one_letter_code
_entity_poly.pdbx_strand_id
1 'polypeptide(L)' 'HPYYTTRFGFDRSDFPVSSDQFDRIISLPIFPGMTHGDVTEVIEGVADIVRSSRR' A
#
# COMPACT_ATOMS: atom_id res chain seq x y z
N HIS A 1 1.17 12.35 -7.69
CA HIS A 1 0.20 12.19 -8.80
C HIS A 1 0.33 13.35 -9.78
N PRO A 2 0.67 13.09 -11.06
CA PRO A 2 0.91 14.14 -12.06
C PRO A 2 -0.26 15.11 -12.26
N TYR A 3 -1.49 14.63 -12.09
CA TYR A 3 -2.70 15.44 -12.26
C TYR A 3 -2.82 16.60 -11.26
N TYR A 4 -2.51 16.36 -9.98
CA TYR A 4 -2.64 17.36 -8.93
C TYR A 4 -1.49 18.38 -8.95
N THR A 5 -0.28 17.92 -9.25
CA THR A 5 0.90 18.79 -9.45
C THR A 5 0.68 19.74 -10.63
N THR A 6 0.19 19.24 -11.78
CA THR A 6 0.05 20.08 -12.99
C THR A 6 -1.15 21.03 -12.92
N ARG A 7 -2.26 20.63 -12.28
CA ARG A 7 -3.49 21.44 -12.24
C ARG A 7 -3.56 22.40 -11.06
N PHE A 8 -2.95 22.04 -9.92
CA PHE A 8 -3.07 22.79 -8.67
C PHE A 8 -1.73 23.19 -8.06
N GLY A 9 -0.61 22.76 -8.62
CA GLY A 9 0.73 23.13 -8.14
C GLY A 9 1.12 22.50 -6.82
N PHE A 10 0.39 21.49 -6.33
CA PHE A 10 0.69 20.84 -5.05
C PHE A 10 1.98 20.02 -5.12
N ASP A 11 2.85 20.22 -4.14
CA ASP A 11 4.05 19.42 -3.92
C ASP A 11 3.85 18.41 -2.77
N ARG A 12 4.69 17.37 -2.73
CA ARG A 12 4.72 16.43 -1.59
C ARG A 12 5.08 17.12 -0.28
N SER A 13 5.88 18.19 -0.30
CA SER A 13 6.21 18.99 0.87
C SER A 13 5.00 19.67 1.51
N ASP A 14 3.94 19.89 0.74
CA ASP A 14 2.70 20.51 1.25
C ASP A 14 1.92 19.52 2.13
N PHE A 15 2.12 18.22 1.91
CA PHE A 15 1.46 17.15 2.64
C PHE A 15 2.46 16.03 3.00
N PRO A 16 3.43 16.32 3.89
CA PRO A 16 4.55 15.42 4.13
C PRO A 16 4.10 14.08 4.75
N VAL A 17 3.11 14.12 5.64
CA VAL A 17 2.58 12.91 6.30
C VAL A 17 1.84 12.03 5.29
N SER A 18 0.89 12.58 4.55
CA SER A 18 0.12 11.76 3.59
C SER A 18 0.98 11.28 2.42
N SER A 19 1.96 12.07 1.99
CA SER A 19 2.89 11.69 0.93
C SER A 19 3.79 10.52 1.36
N ASP A 20 4.33 10.55 2.58
CA ASP A 20 5.10 9.43 3.12
C ASP A 20 4.25 8.16 3.29
N GLN A 21 3.00 8.30 3.74
CA GLN A 21 2.08 7.15 3.84
C GLN A 21 1.70 6.59 2.47
N PHE A 22 1.47 7.44 1.47
CA PHE A 22 1.15 7.02 0.11
C PHE A 22 2.25 6.17 -0.52
N ASP A 23 3.52 6.49 -0.24
CA ASP A 23 4.66 5.73 -0.76
C ASP A 23 4.84 4.36 -0.09
N ARG A 24 4.24 4.14 1.09
CA ARG A 24 4.39 2.92 1.89
C ARG A 24 3.15 2.03 1.93
N ILE A 25 1.98 2.58 1.59
CA ILE A 25 0.71 1.86 1.67
C ILE A 25 0.56 0.88 0.49
N ILE A 26 0.04 -0.30 0.79
CA ILE A 26 -0.32 -1.30 -0.21
C ILE A 26 -1.75 -1.77 0.04
N SER A 27 -2.48 -2.05 -1.04
CA SER A 27 -3.81 -2.64 -0.95
C SER A 27 -3.69 -4.16 -0.98
N LEU A 28 -4.23 -4.82 0.05
CA LEU A 28 -4.37 -6.27 0.07
C LEU A 28 -5.76 -6.66 -0.46
N PRO A 29 -5.92 -7.87 -1.05
CA PRO A 29 -7.22 -8.37 -1.47
C PRO A 29 -8.20 -8.44 -0.28
N ILE A 30 -9.36 -7.80 -0.44
CA ILE A 30 -10.46 -7.88 0.52
C ILE A 30 -11.78 -7.76 -0.24
N PHE A 31 -12.50 -8.89 -0.34
CA PHE A 31 -13.81 -8.94 -1.01
C PHE A 31 -14.68 -10.07 -0.41
N PRO A 32 -16.01 -9.97 -0.49
CA PRO A 32 -16.92 -10.90 0.22
C PRO A 32 -16.79 -12.38 -0.15
N GLY A 33 -16.24 -12.68 -1.33
CA GLY A 33 -16.08 -14.05 -1.84
C GLY A 33 -14.83 -14.78 -1.35
N MET A 34 -14.00 -14.17 -0.50
CA MET A 34 -12.78 -14.81 -0.02
C MET A 34 -13.09 -16.00 0.90
N THR A 35 -12.45 -17.13 0.61
CA THR A 35 -12.44 -18.28 1.51
C THR A 35 -11.47 -18.06 2.68
N HIS A 36 -11.57 -18.87 3.73
CA HIS A 36 -10.56 -18.86 4.79
C HIS A 36 -9.17 -19.24 4.26
N GLY A 37 -9.10 -20.06 3.21
CA GLY A 37 -7.85 -20.39 2.51
C GLY A 37 -7.25 -19.16 1.85
N ASP A 38 -8.04 -18.38 1.11
CA ASP A 38 -7.59 -17.17 0.42
C ASP A 38 -7.04 -16.13 1.41
N VAL A 39 -7.71 -15.97 2.56
CA VAL A 39 -7.24 -15.08 3.63
C VAL A 39 -5.90 -15.57 4.19
N THR A 40 -5.78 -16.89 4.42
CA THR A 40 -4.55 -17.49 4.96
C THR A 40 -3.38 -17.32 3.99
N GLU A 41 -3.60 -17.53 2.69
CA GLU A 41 -2.58 -17.35 1.66
C GLU A 41 -2.07 -15.91 1.61
N VAL A 42 -2.95 -14.91 1.70
CA VAL A 42 -2.56 -13.49 1.76
C VAL A 42 -1.72 -13.21 3.02
N ILE A 43 -2.11 -13.74 4.18
CA ILE A 43 -1.37 -13.56 5.43
C ILE A 43 0.03 -14.16 5.34
N GLU A 44 0.13 -15.42 4.91
CA GLU A 44 1.39 -16.15 4.80
C GLU A 44 2.33 -15.49 3.79
N GLY A 45 1.82 -15.13 2.61
CA GLY A 45 2.60 -14.46 1.57
C GLY A 45 3.17 -13.13 2.03
N VAL A 46 2.38 -12.28 2.70
CA VAL A 46 2.87 -11.01 3.26
C VAL A 46 3.91 -11.26 4.36
N ALA A 47 3.68 -12.23 5.26
CA ALA A 47 4.60 -12.55 6.33
C ALA A 47 5.96 -13.09 5.82
N ASP A 48 5.96 -13.87 4.74
CA ASP A 48 7.16 -14.37 4.07
C ASP A 48 7.96 -13.23 3.41
N ILE A 49 7.28 -12.33 2.69
CA ILE A 49 7.92 -11.16 2.05
C ILE A 49 8.54 -10.25 3.12
N VAL A 50 7.82 -9.98 4.21
CA VAL A 50 8.36 -9.16 5.31
C VAL A 50 9.56 -9.83 5.97
N ARG A 51 9.55 -11.15 6.15
CA ARG A 51 10.71 -11.89 6.70
C ARG A 51 11.92 -11.86 5.77
N SER A 52 11.72 -12.00 4.47
CA SER A 52 12.82 -12.04 3.49
C SER A 52 13.42 -10.67 3.18
N SER A 53 12.61 -9.60 3.17
CA SER A 53 13.05 -8.22 2.91
C SER A 53 13.74 -7.54 4.09
N ARG A 54 13.64 -8.10 5.31
CA ARG A 54 14.33 -7.61 6.52
C ARG A 54 15.80 -8.04 6.63
N ARG A 55 16.37 -8.61 5.57
CA ARG A 55 17.75 -9.11 5.52
C ARG A 55 18.72 -8.10 4.93
#